data_AF-A0A6N6KEP2-F1
#
_entry.id   AF-A0A6N6KEP2-F1
#
_cell.length_a   1.000
_cell.length_b   1.000
_cell.length_c   1.000
_cell.angle_alpha   90.00
_cell.angle_beta   90.00
_cell.angle_gamma   90.00
#
_symmetry.space_group_name_H-M   'P 1'
#
loop_
_entity.id
_entity.type
_entity.pdbx_description
1 polymer ?
#
loop_
_entity_poly.entity_id
_entity_poly.type
_entity_poly.pdbx_seq_one_letter_code
_entity_poly.pdbx_strand_id
1 'polypeptide(L)' 'MKKQLGLIGLGVMGASLARNFARNGIKMALYNRFVAGEEEQIAEKSIAKYP' A
#
# COMPACT_ATOMS: atom_id res chain seq x y z
N MET A 1 -14.90 7.46 -1.83
CA MET A 1 -14.60 7.96 -0.47
C MET A 1 -13.25 8.67 -0.48
N LYS A 2 -13.16 9.93 -0.01
CA LYS A 2 -11.91 10.71 -0.02
C LYS A 2 -10.91 10.06 0.95
N LYS A 3 -9.68 9.81 0.50
CA LYS A 3 -8.57 9.31 1.34
C LYS A 3 -7.77 10.51 1.84
N GLN A 4 -7.21 10.39 3.05
CA GLN A 4 -6.46 11.47 3.70
C GLN A 4 -5.01 11.54 3.19
N LEU A 5 -4.47 10.40 2.74
CA LEU A 5 -3.08 10.24 2.35
C LEU A 5 -2.97 9.31 1.12
N GLY A 6 -1.97 9.53 0.28
CA GLY A 6 -1.54 8.59 -0.75
C GLY A 6 -0.12 8.10 -0.46
N LEU A 7 0.13 6.80 -0.63
CA LEU A 7 1.47 6.23 -0.56
C LEU A 7 1.80 5.54 -1.89
N ILE A 8 2.91 5.96 -2.50
CA ILE A 8 3.42 5.42 -3.75
C ILE A 8 4.72 4.65 -3.46
N GLY A 9 4.78 3.40 -3.91
CA GLY A 9 5.92 2.51 -3.70
C GLY A 9 5.73 1.62 -2.47
N LEU A 10 5.65 0.31 -2.69
CA LEU A 10 5.26 -0.69 -1.71
C LEU A 10 6.28 -1.83 -1.61
N GLY A 11 7.56 -1.51 -1.74
CA GLY A 11 8.63 -2.37 -1.22
C GLY A 11 8.51 -2.55 0.30
N VAL A 12 9.49 -3.20 0.93
CA VAL A 12 9.44 -3.55 2.36
C VAL A 12 9.13 -2.36 3.27
N MET A 13 9.79 -1.22 3.04
CA MET A 13 9.58 0.01 3.82
C MET A 13 8.19 0.62 3.59
N GLY A 14 7.77 0.72 2.33
CA GLY A 14 6.47 1.31 1.95
C GLY A 14 5.30 0.52 2.53
N ALA A 15 5.33 -0.81 2.41
CA ALA A 15 4.32 -1.68 3.01
C ALA A 15 4.28 -1.56 4.54
N SER A 16 5.44 -1.42 5.20
CA SER A 16 5.51 -1.23 6.66
C SER A 16 4.91 0.11 7.11
N LEU A 17 5.17 1.19 6.37
CA LEU A 17 4.57 2.50 6.62
C LEU A 17 3.05 2.48 6.42
N ALA A 18 2.57 1.88 5.32
CA ALA A 18 1.15 1.71 5.06
C ALA A 18 0.45 0.99 6.23
N ARG A 19 1.05 -0.09 6.72
CA ARG A 19 0.55 -0.85 7.87
C ARG A 19 0.53 -0.01 9.16
N ASN A 20 1.58 0.77 9.42
CA ASN A 20 1.63 1.63 10.59
C ASN A 20 0.51 2.69 10.56
N PHE A 21 0.32 3.36 9.43
CA PHE A 21 -0.73 4.35 9.28
C PHE A 21 -2.13 3.72 9.38
N ALA A 22 -2.34 2.54 8.79
CA ALA A 22 -3.61 1.83 8.88
C ALA A 22 -3.95 1.44 10.33
N ARG A 23 -2.95 0.97 11.09
CA ARG A 23 -3.10 0.67 12.54
C ARG A 23 -3.49 1.91 13.36
N ASN A 24 -3.10 3.10 12.93
CA ASN A 24 -3.46 4.38 13.54
C ASN A 24 -4.76 4.97 12.96
N GLY A 25 -5.54 4.22 12.18
CA GLY A 25 -6.84 4.63 11.67
C GLY A 25 -6.81 5.61 10.48
N ILE A 26 -5.64 5.85 9.89
CA ILE A 26 -5.50 6.76 8.76
C ILE A 26 -5.95 6.08 7.47
N LYS A 27 -6.94 6.67 6.80
CA LYS A 27 -7.45 6.14 5.52
C LYS A 27 -6.58 6.61 4.37
N MET A 28 -5.89 5.67 3.72
CA MET A 28 -4.99 5.98 2.60
C MET A 28 -5.39 5.34 1.26
N ALA A 29 -4.82 5.86 0.19
CA ALA A 29 -4.72 5.22 -1.12
C ALA A 29 -3.30 4.67 -1.29
N LEU A 30 -3.18 3.47 -1.84
CA LEU A 30 -1.89 2.82 -2.11
C LEU A 30 -1.72 2.67 -3.61
N TYR A 31 -0.50 2.87 -4.09
CA TYR A 31 -0.12 2.61 -5.47
C TYR A 31 1.30 2.04 -5.50
N ASN A 32 1.52 1.02 -6.32
CA ASN A 32 2.87 0.62 -6.72
C ASN A 32 2.94 0.69 -8.23
N ARG A 33 4.13 1.00 -8.77
CA ARG A 33 4.34 0.90 -10.21
C ARG A 33 4.05 -0.52 -10.68
N PHE A 34 3.56 -0.63 -11.90
CA PHE A 34 3.37 -1.92 -12.56
C PHE A 34 4.59 -2.23 -13.42
N VAL A 35 5.18 -3.40 -13.19
CA VAL A 35 6.24 -3.97 -14.03
C VAL A 35 5.86 -5.42 -14.29
N ALA A 36 5.64 -5.77 -15.56
CA ALA A 36 5.21 -7.11 -15.94
C ALA A 36 6.25 -8.15 -15.49
N GLY A 37 5.79 -9.22 -14.84
CA GLY A 37 6.64 -10.28 -14.29
C GLY A 37 7.35 -9.95 -12.97
N GLU A 38 7.31 -8.71 -12.49
CA GLU A 38 8.01 -8.29 -11.26
C GLU A 38 7.07 -7.64 -10.24
N GLU A 39 6.45 -6.52 -10.58
CA GLU A 39 5.68 -5.67 -9.66
C GLU A 39 4.18 -5.68 -9.98
N GLU A 40 3.60 -6.88 -10.04
CA GLU A 40 2.19 -7.04 -10.35
C GLU A 40 1.31 -7.12 -9.09
N GLN A 41 0.27 -6.29 -9.05
CA GLN A 41 -0.77 -6.29 -8.01
C GLN A 41 -0.20 -6.13 -6.59
N ILE A 42 0.91 -5.39 -6.44
CA ILE A 42 1.59 -5.24 -5.15
C ILE A 42 0.69 -4.51 -4.13
N ALA A 43 -0.10 -3.53 -4.56
CA ALA A 43 -0.99 -2.79 -3.67
C ALA A 43 -2.09 -3.70 -3.09
N GLU A 44 -2.71 -4.50 -3.94
CA GLU A 44 -3.74 -5.48 -3.59
C GLU A 44 -3.18 -6.57 -2.67
N LYS A 45 -2.01 -7.13 -3.03
CA LYS A 45 -1.30 -8.12 -2.22
C LYS A 45 -0.91 -7.57 -0.84
N SER A 46 -0.50 -6.30 -0.77
CA SER A 46 -0.16 -5.65 0.49
C SER A 46 -1.36 -5.52 1.43
N ILE A 47 -2.56 -5.27 0.89
CA ILE A 47 -3.81 -5.22 1.66
C ILE A 47 -4.21 -6.62 2.12
N ALA A 48 -4.19 -7.61 1.21
CA ALA A 48 -4.56 -8.98 1.53
C ALA A 48 -3.67 -9.63 2.61
N LYS A 49 -2.37 -9.27 2.63
CA LYS A 49 -1.41 -9.77 3.62
C LYS A 49 -1.65 -9.22 5.02
N TYR A 50 -2.22 -8.02 5.14
CA TYR A 50 -2.45 -7.33 6.40
C TYR A 50 -3.84 -6.68 6.40
N PRO A 51 -4.91 -7.48 6.62
CA PRO A 51 -6.28 -6.97 6.70
C PRO A 51 -6.49 -6.00 7.88
#